data_AF-B8G267-F1
#
_entry.id   AF-B8G267-F1
#
_cell.length_a   1.000
_cell.length_b   1.000
_cell.length_c   1.000
_cell.angle_alpha   90.00
_cell.angle_beta   90.00
_cell.angle_gamma   90.00
#
_symmetry.space_group_name_H-M   'P 1'
#
loop_
_entity.id
_entity.type
_entity.pdbx_description
1 polymer ?
#
loop_
_entity_poly.entity_id
_entity_poly.type
_entity_poly.pdbx_seq_one_letter_code
_entity_poly.pdbx_strand_id
1 'polypeptide(L)'
;MFKHIKDMEYTVRVDRPDPRFANLLLEQFGGPHGELKAAMQYFSQAVGCNDPKLRDMLQDIAAEELSHFEMVGECIAMLLGPTDNVSRDFPAIHMALLPAGPIITNSMGAPWTAAYIETTGDLYTDLASNSSAELRAKLIYERLLQQTDDAGVKDMIRFLLSREESHNFSFLQALETLKGTGTDANFRDTEFTKKYMNLSTGAGDARGPWNQGNGIQYEENPNEKYGGPAAYGQDLGADSKGEIGPGYSDSTRNNPQYTQPKAPTPNVAGQEKPVH
;
A
#
# COMPACT_ATOMS: atom_id res chain seq x y z
N MET A 1 13.72 -9.79 14.58
CA MET A 1 15.02 -10.31 14.08
C MET A 1 14.76 -10.84 12.69
N PHE A 2 15.56 -10.45 11.70
CA PHE A 2 15.43 -10.97 10.33
C PHE A 2 16.42 -12.13 10.11
N LYS A 3 16.03 -13.06 9.25
CA LYS A 3 16.90 -14.12 8.71
C LYS A 3 16.76 -14.11 7.21
N HIS A 4 17.86 -14.27 6.49
CA HIS A 4 17.86 -14.47 5.05
C HIS A 4 18.04 -15.95 4.75
N ILE A 5 17.27 -16.46 3.79
CA ILE A 5 17.38 -17.81 3.25
C ILE A 5 17.73 -17.63 1.77
N LYS A 6 18.73 -18.37 1.28
CA LYS A 6 19.26 -18.21 -0.08
C LYS A 6 18.29 -18.62 -1.18
N ASP A 7 17.35 -19.48 -0.84
CA ASP A 7 16.33 -19.94 -1.78
C ASP A 7 15.31 -18.81 -1.99
N MET A 8 15.06 -18.47 -3.25
CA MET A 8 14.02 -17.51 -3.61
C MET A 8 12.65 -18.03 -3.17
N GLU A 9 11.77 -17.12 -2.73
CA GLU A 9 10.37 -17.47 -2.40
C GLU A 9 9.68 -18.16 -3.59
N TYR A 10 9.88 -17.60 -4.79
CA TYR A 10 9.48 -18.20 -6.05
C TYR A 10 10.60 -18.09 -7.07
N THR A 11 10.75 -19.10 -7.92
CA THR A 11 11.89 -19.18 -8.83
C THR A 11 11.84 -18.08 -9.89
N VAL A 12 12.91 -17.29 -9.99
CA VAL A 12 13.10 -16.28 -11.05
C VAL A 12 13.82 -16.91 -12.24
N ARG A 13 13.28 -16.73 -13.45
CA ARG A 13 13.88 -17.21 -14.70
C ARG A 13 13.78 -16.14 -15.77
N VAL A 14 14.81 -16.03 -16.59
CA VAL A 14 14.88 -15.14 -17.74
C VAL A 14 15.49 -15.94 -18.89
N ASP A 15 14.80 -16.01 -20.02
CA ASP A 15 15.23 -16.76 -21.20
C ASP A 15 16.37 -16.02 -21.94
N ARG A 16 16.31 -14.69 -21.97
CA ARG A 16 17.34 -13.84 -22.58
C ARG A 16 17.41 -12.44 -21.97
N PRO A 17 18.57 -11.76 -21.98
CA PRO A 17 18.65 -10.36 -21.58
C PRO A 17 17.70 -9.45 -22.38
N ASP A 18 17.00 -8.56 -21.68
CA ASP A 18 16.19 -7.46 -22.22
C ASP A 18 16.36 -6.23 -21.30
N PRO A 19 17.41 -5.42 -21.49
CA PRO A 19 17.66 -4.23 -20.68
C PRO A 19 16.49 -3.23 -20.69
N ARG A 20 15.75 -3.15 -21.80
CA ARG A 20 14.57 -2.27 -21.90
C ARG A 20 13.49 -2.71 -20.91
N PHE A 21 13.19 -4.01 -20.83
CA PHE A 21 12.24 -4.50 -19.82
C PHE A 21 12.79 -4.33 -18.40
N ALA A 22 14.09 -4.56 -18.18
CA ALA A 22 14.75 -4.33 -16.90
C ALA A 22 14.50 -2.90 -16.38
N ASN A 23 14.57 -1.88 -17.25
CA ASN A 23 14.26 -0.51 -16.87
C ASN A 23 12.79 -0.29 -16.53
N LEU A 24 11.85 -0.90 -17.26
CA LEU A 24 10.42 -0.80 -16.92
C LEU A 24 10.13 -1.44 -15.56
N LEU A 25 10.79 -2.56 -15.27
CA LEU A 25 10.61 -3.31 -14.03
C LEU A 25 11.11 -2.55 -12.78
N LEU A 26 11.93 -1.50 -12.96
CA LEU A 26 12.28 -0.58 -11.87
C LEU A 26 11.05 0.10 -11.24
N GLU A 27 9.91 0.22 -11.93
CA GLU A 27 8.67 0.70 -11.31
C GLU A 27 8.25 -0.17 -10.12
N GLN A 28 8.46 -1.49 -10.21
CA GLN A 28 8.15 -2.42 -9.14
C GLN A 28 9.32 -2.62 -8.16
N PHE A 29 10.51 -2.09 -8.47
CA PHE A 29 11.65 -2.13 -7.54
C PHE A 29 11.72 -0.87 -6.68
N GLY A 30 12.08 0.26 -7.29
CA GLY A 30 12.28 1.55 -6.61
C GLY A 30 11.20 2.60 -6.91
N GLY A 31 10.12 2.23 -7.60
CA GLY A 31 8.99 3.11 -7.87
C GLY A 31 8.08 3.35 -6.65
N PRO A 32 7.16 4.34 -6.75
CA PRO A 32 6.25 4.71 -5.67
C PRO A 32 5.19 3.64 -5.32
N HIS A 33 5.07 2.61 -6.16
CA HIS A 33 4.10 1.52 -6.02
C HIS A 33 4.76 0.14 -6.11
N GLY A 34 6.09 0.09 -5.98
CA GLY A 34 6.86 -1.16 -6.00
C GLY A 34 7.11 -1.75 -4.61
N GLU A 35 7.81 -2.89 -4.60
CA GLU A 35 7.90 -3.78 -3.44
C GLU A 35 8.64 -3.14 -2.28
N LEU A 36 9.67 -2.31 -2.55
CA LEU A 36 10.36 -1.61 -1.47
C LEU A 36 9.43 -0.66 -0.73
N LYS A 37 8.54 0.03 -1.44
CA LYS A 37 7.53 0.89 -0.82
C LYS A 37 6.55 0.06 0.01
N ALA A 38 6.09 -1.09 -0.52
CA ALA A 38 5.17 -1.98 0.18
C ALA A 38 5.80 -2.51 1.49
N ALA A 39 6.98 -3.12 1.39
CA ALA A 39 7.77 -3.62 2.52
C ALA A 39 7.95 -2.56 3.61
N MET A 40 8.43 -1.37 3.24
CA MET A 40 8.72 -0.32 4.21
C MET A 40 7.45 0.28 4.83
N GLN A 41 6.38 0.43 4.05
CA GLN A 41 5.10 0.92 4.57
C GLN A 41 4.51 -0.05 5.59
N TYR A 42 4.40 -1.33 5.25
CA TYR A 42 3.77 -2.32 6.12
C TYR A 42 4.61 -2.57 7.37
N PHE A 43 5.94 -2.56 7.23
CA PHE A 43 6.85 -2.64 8.37
C PHE A 43 6.70 -1.44 9.30
N SER A 44 6.68 -0.21 8.76
CA SER A 44 6.53 1.02 9.54
C SER A 44 5.21 1.03 10.31
N GLN A 45 4.11 0.70 9.65
CA GLN A 45 2.79 0.60 10.26
C GLN A 45 2.75 -0.50 11.34
N ALA A 46 3.38 -1.65 11.09
CA ALA A 46 3.46 -2.72 12.08
C ALA A 46 4.18 -2.29 13.36
N VAL A 47 5.23 -1.47 13.27
CA VAL A 47 5.95 -0.95 14.44
C VAL A 47 5.01 -0.14 15.34
N GLY A 48 4.18 0.72 14.76
CA GLY A 48 3.18 1.53 15.46
C GLY A 48 1.86 0.79 15.80
N CYS A 49 1.65 -0.41 15.27
CA CYS A 49 0.42 -1.18 15.46
C CYS A 49 0.35 -1.82 16.86
N ASN A 50 -0.74 -1.56 17.58
CA ASN A 50 -1.00 -2.09 18.92
C ASN A 50 -1.99 -3.26 18.94
N ASP A 51 -2.72 -3.53 17.87
CA ASP A 51 -3.49 -4.76 17.74
C ASP A 51 -2.51 -5.90 17.40
N PRO A 52 -2.30 -6.89 18.30
CA PRO A 52 -1.30 -7.92 18.06
C PRO A 52 -1.57 -8.76 16.80
N LYS A 53 -2.84 -8.94 16.41
CA LYS A 53 -3.22 -9.76 15.26
C LYS A 53 -2.98 -9.02 13.96
N LEU A 54 -3.34 -7.74 13.91
CA LEU A 54 -3.08 -6.91 12.73
C LEU A 54 -1.61 -6.60 12.58
N ARG A 55 -0.89 -6.41 13.70
CA ARG A 55 0.56 -6.30 13.72
C ARG A 55 1.22 -7.54 13.13
N ASP A 56 0.79 -8.73 13.53
CA ASP A 56 1.30 -10.01 13.02
C ASP A 56 1.16 -10.09 11.50
N MET A 57 -0.06 -9.86 10.99
CA MET A 57 -0.34 -9.81 9.55
C MET A 57 0.53 -8.78 8.81
N LEU A 58 0.66 -7.55 9.34
CA LEU A 58 1.50 -6.52 8.71
C LEU A 58 2.98 -6.92 8.69
N GLN A 59 3.49 -7.57 9.74
CA GLN A 59 4.88 -8.03 9.78
C GLN A 59 5.13 -9.19 8.81
N ASP A 60 4.19 -10.12 8.70
CA ASP A 60 4.28 -11.24 7.75
C ASP A 60 4.28 -10.73 6.32
N ILE A 61 3.33 -9.87 5.95
CA ILE A 61 3.28 -9.28 4.60
C ILE A 61 4.53 -8.42 4.36
N ALA A 62 4.93 -7.56 5.28
CA ALA A 62 6.15 -6.75 5.12
C ALA A 62 7.42 -7.59 4.89
N ALA A 63 7.51 -8.77 5.51
CA ALA A 63 8.62 -9.70 5.29
C ALA A 63 8.53 -10.36 3.91
N GLU A 64 7.32 -10.73 3.47
CA GLU A 64 7.06 -11.26 2.13
C GLU A 64 7.43 -10.23 1.04
N GLU A 65 7.09 -8.96 1.21
CA GLU A 65 7.44 -7.89 0.28
C GLU A 65 8.96 -7.71 0.11
N LEU A 66 9.76 -8.04 1.13
CA LEU A 66 11.22 -8.06 0.98
C LEU A 66 11.69 -9.23 0.10
N SER A 67 11.00 -10.37 0.12
CA SER A 67 11.22 -11.47 -0.81
C SER A 67 10.79 -11.10 -2.23
N HIS A 68 9.69 -10.37 -2.40
CA HIS A 68 9.28 -9.85 -3.71
C HIS A 68 10.28 -8.84 -4.25
N PHE A 69 10.78 -7.93 -3.40
CA PHE A 69 11.83 -6.99 -3.75
C PHE A 69 13.12 -7.70 -4.21
N GLU A 70 13.52 -8.79 -3.54
CA GLU A 70 14.64 -9.64 -3.96
C GLU A 70 14.37 -10.29 -5.32
N MET A 71 13.19 -10.88 -5.52
CA MET A 71 12.79 -11.49 -6.81
C MET A 71 12.84 -10.50 -7.97
N VAL A 72 12.27 -9.31 -7.78
CA VAL A 72 12.28 -8.25 -8.79
C VAL A 72 13.70 -7.78 -9.08
N GLY A 73 14.52 -7.58 -8.04
CA GLY A 73 15.93 -7.18 -8.19
C GLY A 73 16.77 -8.19 -8.97
N GLU A 74 16.63 -9.47 -8.64
CA GLU A 74 17.30 -10.57 -9.37
C GLU A 74 16.85 -10.64 -10.83
N CYS A 75 15.55 -10.49 -11.08
CA CYS A 75 15.01 -10.45 -12.44
C CYS A 75 15.60 -9.28 -13.25
N ILE A 76 15.69 -8.09 -12.67
CA ILE A 76 16.32 -6.92 -13.30
C ILE A 76 17.79 -7.21 -13.63
N ALA A 77 18.55 -7.80 -12.71
CA ALA A 77 19.96 -8.14 -12.94
C ALA A 77 20.12 -9.17 -14.08
N MET A 78 19.29 -10.21 -14.11
CA MET A 78 19.29 -11.22 -15.17
C MET A 78 18.91 -10.64 -16.54
N LEU A 79 17.92 -9.74 -16.57
CA LEU A 79 17.47 -9.05 -17.78
C LEU A 79 18.49 -8.04 -18.30
N LEU A 80 19.24 -7.38 -17.41
CA LEU A 80 20.33 -6.49 -17.83
C LEU A 80 21.43 -7.29 -18.53
N GLY A 81 21.75 -8.48 -18.02
CA GLY A 81 22.78 -9.35 -18.56
C GLY A 81 24.18 -8.70 -18.51
N PRO A 82 25.12 -9.19 -19.34
CA PRO A 82 26.46 -8.61 -19.44
C PRO A 82 26.41 -7.15 -19.89
N THR A 83 27.00 -6.25 -19.09
CA THR A 83 26.91 -4.79 -19.28
C THR A 83 27.65 -4.27 -20.52
N ASP A 84 28.59 -5.05 -21.07
CA ASP A 84 29.32 -4.75 -22.30
C ASP A 84 28.42 -4.78 -23.56
N ASN A 85 27.28 -5.47 -23.48
CA ASN A 85 26.30 -5.59 -24.57
C ASN A 85 25.15 -4.58 -24.46
N VAL A 86 25.11 -3.76 -23.40
CA VAL A 86 24.07 -2.73 -23.25
C VAL A 86 24.40 -1.54 -24.17
N SER A 87 23.43 -1.14 -25.00
CA SER A 87 23.60 0.00 -25.91
C SER A 87 23.97 1.27 -25.15
N ARG A 88 24.96 2.02 -25.64
CA ARG A 88 25.39 3.30 -25.04
C ARG A 88 24.30 4.37 -25.04
N ASP A 89 23.33 4.27 -25.96
CA ASP A 89 22.20 5.19 -26.07
C ASP A 89 20.97 4.71 -25.27
N PHE A 90 21.11 3.65 -24.48
CA PHE A 90 20.02 3.13 -23.67
C PHE A 90 19.63 4.13 -22.56
N PRO A 91 18.34 4.53 -22.43
CA PRO A 91 17.91 5.51 -21.44
C PRO A 91 18.30 5.17 -20.00
N ALA A 92 18.46 3.88 -19.69
CA ALA A 92 18.86 3.41 -18.37
C ALA A 92 20.28 2.84 -18.29
N ILE A 93 21.19 3.34 -19.14
CA ILE A 93 22.62 3.00 -19.12
C ILE A 93 23.26 3.19 -17.73
N HIS A 94 22.68 4.02 -16.87
CA HIS A 94 23.12 4.21 -15.49
C HIS A 94 23.11 2.90 -14.67
N MET A 95 22.18 1.97 -14.94
CA MET A 95 22.18 0.61 -14.33
C MET A 95 23.38 -0.25 -14.78
N ALA A 96 23.90 -0.02 -15.99
CA ALA A 96 25.08 -0.74 -16.49
C ALA A 96 26.40 -0.12 -16.03
N LEU A 97 26.40 1.17 -15.68
CA LEU A 97 27.62 1.94 -15.36
C LEU A 97 27.96 1.99 -13.86
N LEU A 98 26.98 2.21 -12.98
CA LEU A 98 27.26 2.39 -11.55
C LEU A 98 27.28 1.06 -10.78
N PRO A 99 26.18 0.28 -10.75
CA PRO A 99 26.11 -0.92 -9.92
C PRO A 99 26.36 -2.21 -10.71
N ALA A 100 26.35 -2.13 -12.04
CA ALA A 100 26.17 -3.29 -12.93
C ALA A 100 24.97 -4.16 -12.50
N GLY A 101 23.84 -3.51 -12.17
CA GLY A 101 22.68 -4.14 -11.55
C GLY A 101 21.53 -3.16 -11.28
N PRO A 102 20.47 -3.59 -10.56
CA PRO A 102 19.34 -2.73 -10.23
C PRO A 102 19.76 -1.53 -9.38
N ILE A 103 19.08 -0.40 -9.60
CA ILE A 103 19.22 0.82 -8.81
C ILE A 103 17.90 1.07 -8.11
N ILE A 104 17.93 1.56 -6.88
CA ILE A 104 16.70 1.89 -6.13
C ILE A 104 16.13 3.24 -6.64
N THR A 105 15.61 3.20 -7.87
CA THR A 105 14.94 4.29 -8.58
C THR A 105 13.70 3.73 -9.29
N ASN A 106 12.82 4.61 -9.75
CA ASN A 106 11.80 4.23 -10.74
C ASN A 106 12.39 4.13 -12.16
N SER A 107 11.57 3.82 -13.16
CA SER A 107 11.99 3.64 -14.57
C SER A 107 12.46 4.92 -15.26
N MET A 108 12.23 6.07 -14.62
CA MET A 108 12.67 7.40 -15.06
C MET A 108 13.91 7.88 -14.29
N GLY A 109 14.49 7.05 -13.41
CA GLY A 109 15.68 7.38 -12.64
C GLY A 109 15.42 8.27 -11.42
N ALA A 110 14.16 8.49 -11.02
CA ALA A 110 13.86 9.19 -9.78
C ALA A 110 14.21 8.29 -8.59
N PRO A 111 15.05 8.73 -7.64
CA PRO A 111 15.40 7.94 -6.47
C PRO A 111 14.18 7.60 -5.63
N TRP A 112 14.13 6.37 -5.12
CA TRP A 112 13.12 6.02 -4.12
C TRP A 112 13.25 6.95 -2.91
N THR A 113 12.10 7.30 -2.33
CA THR A 113 12.05 8.21 -1.19
C THR A 113 11.07 7.71 -0.15
N ALA A 114 11.41 7.89 1.13
CA ALA A 114 10.51 7.61 2.24
C ALA A 114 9.21 8.42 2.18
N ALA A 115 9.16 9.49 1.37
CA ALA A 115 7.93 10.25 1.11
C ALA A 115 6.84 9.42 0.39
N TYR A 116 7.14 8.23 -0.12
CA TYR A 116 6.13 7.32 -0.67
C TYR A 116 5.37 6.52 0.40
N ILE A 117 5.82 6.53 1.66
CA ILE A 117 5.24 5.74 2.74
C ILE A 117 4.11 6.50 3.39
N GLU A 118 2.95 5.86 3.49
CA GLU A 118 1.78 6.34 4.22
C GLU A 118 1.69 5.61 5.57
N THR A 119 1.87 6.34 6.66
CA THR A 119 1.67 5.83 8.03
C THR A 119 1.05 6.91 8.88
N THR A 120 -0.15 6.65 9.40
CA THR A 120 -0.94 7.63 10.13
C THR A 120 -1.13 7.25 11.60
N GLY A 121 -0.97 5.97 11.94
CA GLY A 121 -1.29 5.42 13.26
C GLY A 121 -2.76 5.03 13.42
N ASP A 122 -3.63 5.46 12.50
CA ASP A 122 -5.02 5.04 12.42
C ASP A 122 -5.14 3.77 11.54
N LEU A 123 -5.45 2.64 12.16
CA LEU A 123 -5.42 1.33 11.48
C LEU A 123 -6.40 1.24 10.31
N TYR A 124 -7.55 1.89 10.38
CA TYR A 124 -8.50 1.90 9.25
C TYR A 124 -7.91 2.65 8.06
N THR A 125 -7.37 3.85 8.31
CA THR A 125 -6.73 4.67 7.28
C THR A 125 -5.52 3.97 6.65
N ASP A 126 -4.65 3.40 7.48
CA ASP A 126 -3.44 2.72 7.05
C ASP A 126 -3.76 1.46 6.21
N LEU A 127 -4.71 0.62 6.65
CA LEU A 127 -5.10 -0.57 5.88
C LEU A 127 -5.87 -0.23 4.60
N ALA A 128 -6.66 0.84 4.56
CA ALA A 128 -7.28 1.33 3.33
C ALA A 128 -6.24 1.83 2.32
N SER A 129 -5.19 2.50 2.82
CA SER A 129 -4.02 2.89 2.01
C SER A 129 -3.27 1.66 1.47
N ASN A 130 -3.10 0.61 2.29
CA ASN A 130 -2.46 -0.64 1.88
C ASN A 130 -3.24 -1.37 0.79
N SER A 131 -4.55 -1.57 0.98
CA SER A 131 -5.42 -2.14 -0.06
C SER A 131 -5.33 -1.37 -1.38
N SER A 132 -5.32 -0.04 -1.31
CA SER A 132 -5.13 0.81 -2.49
C SER A 132 -3.71 0.69 -3.09
N ALA A 133 -2.69 0.41 -2.28
CA ALA A 133 -1.32 0.20 -2.74
C ALA A 133 -1.18 -1.11 -3.51
N GLU A 134 -1.75 -2.21 -3.00
CA GLU A 134 -1.78 -3.50 -3.68
C GLU A 134 -2.49 -3.41 -5.04
N LEU A 135 -3.63 -2.71 -5.09
CA LEU A 135 -4.34 -2.49 -6.36
C LEU A 135 -3.51 -1.68 -7.36
N ARG A 136 -2.66 -0.75 -6.90
CA ARG A 136 -1.76 0.03 -7.76
C ARG A 136 -0.58 -0.81 -8.26
N ALA A 137 0.03 -1.63 -7.40
CA ALA A 137 1.08 -2.58 -7.77
C ALA A 137 0.54 -3.58 -8.82
N LYS A 138 -0.63 -4.17 -8.56
CA LYS A 138 -1.34 -5.06 -9.48
C LYS A 138 -1.55 -4.47 -10.86
N LEU A 139 -2.04 -3.24 -10.93
CA LEU A 139 -2.21 -2.56 -12.21
C LEU A 139 -0.90 -2.42 -12.99
N ILE A 140 0.22 -2.16 -12.29
CA ILE A 140 1.53 -2.03 -12.93
C ILE A 140 1.99 -3.39 -13.44
N TYR A 141 1.87 -4.46 -12.65
CA TYR A 141 2.24 -5.80 -13.11
C TYR A 141 1.37 -6.31 -14.26
N GLU A 142 0.07 -6.04 -14.26
CA GLU A 142 -0.82 -6.34 -15.39
C GLU A 142 -0.36 -5.66 -16.68
N ARG A 143 0.16 -4.43 -16.57
CA ARG A 143 0.74 -3.69 -17.71
C ARG A 143 2.10 -4.24 -18.08
N LEU A 144 2.97 -4.57 -17.13
CA LEU A 144 4.28 -5.17 -17.37
C LEU A 144 4.17 -6.53 -18.08
N LEU A 145 3.16 -7.36 -17.76
CA LEU A 145 2.90 -8.60 -18.49
C LEU A 145 2.74 -8.40 -20.00
N GLN A 146 2.24 -7.24 -20.43
CA GLN A 146 2.04 -6.91 -21.84
C GLN A 146 3.31 -6.37 -22.51
N GLN A 147 4.36 -6.07 -21.73
CA GLN A 147 5.59 -5.43 -22.21
C GLN A 147 6.74 -6.42 -22.44
N THR A 148 6.52 -7.73 -22.27
CA THR A 148 7.51 -8.79 -22.51
C THR A 148 6.86 -10.02 -23.13
N ASP A 149 7.67 -10.88 -23.76
CA ASP A 149 7.29 -12.23 -24.21
C ASP A 149 8.13 -13.35 -23.58
N ASP A 150 9.05 -13.00 -22.68
CA ASP A 150 9.86 -13.96 -21.95
C ASP A 150 8.98 -14.80 -21.00
N ALA A 151 9.04 -16.14 -21.14
CA ALA A 151 8.14 -17.02 -20.44
C ALA A 151 8.45 -17.09 -18.94
N GLY A 152 9.74 -17.04 -18.57
CA GLY A 152 10.19 -17.04 -17.19
C GLY A 152 9.81 -15.76 -16.46
N VAL A 153 9.97 -14.61 -17.12
CA VAL A 153 9.56 -13.31 -16.57
C VAL A 153 8.04 -13.27 -16.38
N LYS A 154 7.26 -13.74 -17.34
CA LYS A 154 5.79 -13.82 -17.22
C LYS A 154 5.36 -14.73 -16.08
N ASP A 155 6.09 -15.82 -15.81
CA ASP A 155 5.79 -16.73 -14.71
C ASP A 155 5.98 -16.04 -13.35
N MET A 156 7.11 -15.37 -13.16
CA MET A 156 7.38 -14.57 -11.95
C MET A 156 6.33 -13.48 -11.75
N ILE A 157 6.00 -12.70 -12.79
CA ILE A 157 5.00 -11.62 -12.67
C ILE A 157 3.62 -12.17 -12.33
N ARG A 158 3.22 -13.34 -12.86
CA ARG A 158 1.94 -13.97 -12.49
C ARG A 158 1.90 -14.42 -11.04
N PHE A 159 3.02 -14.91 -10.51
CA PHE A 159 3.14 -15.20 -9.09
C PHE A 159 2.92 -13.94 -8.25
N LEU A 160 3.66 -12.86 -8.54
CA LEU A 160 3.55 -11.57 -7.83
C LEU A 160 2.13 -11.01 -7.90
N LEU A 161 1.51 -11.00 -9.09
CA LEU A 161 0.09 -10.62 -9.26
C LEU A 161 -0.86 -11.38 -8.33
N SER A 162 -0.63 -12.68 -8.16
CA SER A 162 -1.45 -13.51 -7.28
C SER A 162 -1.20 -13.18 -5.81
N ARG A 163 0.01 -12.73 -5.47
CA ARG A 163 0.35 -12.26 -4.11
C ARG A 163 -0.28 -10.91 -3.81
N GLU A 164 -0.23 -9.95 -4.73
CA GLU A 164 -0.91 -8.65 -4.57
C GLU A 164 -2.43 -8.84 -4.38
N GLU A 165 -3.05 -9.76 -5.13
CA GLU A 165 -4.46 -10.12 -4.92
C GLU A 165 -4.71 -10.69 -3.51
N SER A 166 -3.81 -11.56 -3.04
CA SER A 166 -3.89 -12.16 -1.71
C SER A 166 -3.69 -11.14 -0.59
N HIS A 167 -2.74 -10.22 -0.74
CA HIS A 167 -2.48 -9.17 0.25
C HIS A 167 -3.64 -8.19 0.30
N ASN A 168 -4.13 -7.75 -0.86
CA ASN A 168 -5.31 -6.90 -0.94
C ASN A 168 -6.52 -7.56 -0.28
N PHE A 169 -6.74 -8.86 -0.54
CA PHE A 169 -7.79 -9.63 0.13
C PHE A 169 -7.62 -9.61 1.64
N SER A 170 -6.43 -9.91 2.16
CA SER A 170 -6.15 -9.86 3.61
C SER A 170 -6.42 -8.48 4.22
N PHE A 171 -6.00 -7.40 3.55
CA PHE A 171 -6.26 -6.03 4.01
C PHE A 171 -7.75 -5.69 4.01
N LEU A 172 -8.50 -6.09 2.98
CA LEU A 172 -9.96 -5.90 2.94
C LEU A 172 -10.69 -6.67 4.05
N GLN A 173 -10.25 -7.90 4.34
CA GLN A 173 -10.79 -8.67 5.45
C GLN A 173 -10.49 -8.04 6.81
N ALA A 174 -9.30 -7.47 6.98
CA ALA A 174 -8.94 -6.72 8.18
C ALA A 174 -9.76 -5.43 8.32
N LEU A 175 -9.99 -4.69 7.23
CA LEU A 175 -10.84 -3.49 7.21
C LEU A 175 -12.28 -3.78 7.66
N GLU A 176 -12.85 -4.94 7.28
CA GLU A 176 -14.18 -5.34 7.74
C GLU A 176 -14.28 -5.38 9.27
N THR A 177 -13.20 -5.80 9.95
CA THR A 177 -13.17 -5.86 11.43
C THR A 177 -13.05 -4.49 12.10
N LEU A 178 -12.67 -3.47 11.34
CA LEU A 178 -12.43 -2.10 11.81
C LEU A 178 -13.54 -1.12 11.42
N LYS A 179 -14.62 -1.59 10.79
CA LYS A 179 -15.75 -0.72 10.45
C LYS A 179 -16.31 0.00 11.68
N GLY A 180 -16.56 1.29 11.52
CA GLY A 180 -17.01 2.19 12.58
C GLY A 180 -15.95 2.55 13.62
N THR A 181 -14.67 2.20 13.38
CA THR A 181 -13.53 2.59 14.23
C THR A 181 -12.66 3.62 13.53
N GLY A 182 -11.78 4.29 14.28
CA GLY A 182 -10.80 5.19 13.70
C GLY A 182 -11.43 6.30 12.86
N THR A 183 -10.95 6.48 11.63
CA THR A 183 -11.52 7.43 10.66
C THR A 183 -12.80 6.96 9.97
N ASP A 184 -13.16 5.68 10.01
CA ASP A 184 -14.46 5.18 9.53
C ASP A 184 -15.61 5.55 10.46
N ALA A 185 -15.29 5.87 11.72
CA ALA A 185 -16.26 6.41 12.65
C ALA A 185 -16.77 7.79 12.18
N ASN A 186 -18.07 8.04 12.35
CA ASN A 186 -18.68 9.31 11.95
C ASN A 186 -18.04 10.50 12.67
N PHE A 187 -17.32 11.34 11.93
CA PHE A 187 -16.62 12.52 12.46
C PHE A 187 -17.57 13.59 13.02
N ARG A 188 -18.78 13.73 12.45
CA ARG A 188 -19.91 14.55 12.88
C ARG A 188 -21.12 14.22 11.98
N ASP A 189 -22.31 14.09 12.54
CA ASP A 189 -23.54 14.07 11.74
C ASP A 189 -23.92 15.52 11.38
N THR A 190 -23.15 16.11 10.46
CA THR A 190 -23.44 17.45 9.94
C THR A 190 -24.42 17.36 8.78
N GLU A 191 -25.13 18.46 8.52
CA GLU A 191 -25.95 18.60 7.32
C GLU A 191 -25.16 18.40 6.01
N PHE A 192 -23.82 18.46 6.04
CA PHE A 192 -22.96 18.39 4.86
C PHE A 192 -22.37 17.00 4.57
N THR A 193 -22.40 16.07 5.53
CA THR A 193 -21.68 14.79 5.46
C THR A 193 -22.13 13.91 4.28
N LYS A 194 -23.38 14.07 3.82
CA LYS A 194 -23.95 13.32 2.68
C LYS A 194 -24.36 14.21 1.51
N LYS A 195 -23.89 15.46 1.44
CA LYS A 195 -24.18 16.35 0.31
C LYS A 195 -23.17 16.11 -0.82
N TYR A 196 -23.66 15.74 -2.00
CA TYR A 196 -22.88 15.72 -3.24
C TYR A 196 -22.95 17.10 -3.88
N MET A 197 -21.82 17.80 -3.97
CA MET A 197 -21.74 19.15 -4.52
C MET A 197 -21.49 19.10 -6.02
N ASN A 198 -22.49 19.47 -6.83
CA ASN A 198 -22.29 19.64 -8.25
C ASN A 198 -21.58 20.97 -8.54
N LEU A 199 -20.29 20.90 -8.83
CA LEU A 199 -19.45 22.09 -9.03
C LEU A 199 -18.96 22.24 -10.47
N SER A 200 -19.22 21.26 -11.33
CA SER A 200 -18.82 21.29 -12.73
C SER A 200 -19.96 21.84 -13.59
N THR A 201 -19.63 22.55 -14.66
CA THR A 201 -20.61 23.08 -15.62
C THR A 201 -20.32 22.49 -17.01
N GLY A 202 -21.38 22.21 -17.78
CA GLY A 202 -21.24 21.60 -19.10
C GLY A 202 -22.39 20.67 -19.47
N ALA A 203 -22.11 19.73 -20.37
CA ALA A 203 -23.12 18.86 -20.96
C ALA A 203 -23.59 17.77 -19.98
N GLY A 204 -24.60 18.12 -19.16
CA GLY A 204 -25.38 17.20 -18.34
C GLY A 204 -24.61 16.55 -17.19
N ASP A 205 -25.34 16.20 -16.13
CA ASP A 205 -24.75 15.54 -14.96
C ASP A 205 -25.00 14.04 -15.00
N ALA A 206 -23.93 13.26 -14.82
CA ALA A 206 -24.05 11.81 -14.65
C ALA A 206 -24.61 11.48 -13.26
N ARG A 207 -25.55 10.53 -13.19
CA ARG A 207 -26.22 10.13 -11.95
C ARG A 207 -25.95 8.65 -11.65
N GLY A 208 -25.59 8.32 -10.41
CA GLY A 208 -25.27 6.96 -9.98
C GLY A 208 -25.16 6.83 -8.46
N PRO A 209 -24.93 5.62 -7.91
CA PRO A 209 -24.94 5.37 -6.45
C PRO A 209 -23.96 6.24 -5.64
N TRP A 210 -22.97 6.84 -6.28
CA TRP A 210 -22.01 7.77 -5.68
C TRP A 210 -22.55 9.21 -5.51
N ASN A 211 -23.67 9.57 -6.15
CA ASN A 211 -24.29 10.90 -6.06
C ASN A 211 -25.82 10.89 -5.99
N GLN A 212 -26.45 9.73 -5.82
CA GLN A 212 -27.88 9.57 -5.59
C GLN A 212 -28.18 8.31 -4.76
N GLY A 213 -29.27 8.33 -3.98
CA GLY A 213 -29.64 7.21 -3.11
C GLY A 213 -28.85 7.18 -1.79
N ASN A 214 -29.13 6.19 -0.93
CA ASN A 214 -28.42 5.97 0.35
C ASN A 214 -28.32 7.19 1.29
N GLY A 215 -29.27 8.12 1.18
CA GLY A 215 -29.29 9.37 1.96
C GLY A 215 -28.38 10.47 1.42
N ILE A 216 -27.82 10.32 0.21
CA ILE A 216 -27.09 11.39 -0.49
C ILE A 216 -28.06 12.50 -0.91
N GLN A 217 -27.68 13.74 -0.63
CA GLN A 217 -28.37 14.95 -1.05
C GLN A 217 -27.59 15.59 -2.21
N TYR A 218 -28.20 15.69 -3.38
CA TYR A 218 -27.57 16.31 -4.55
C TYR A 218 -27.77 17.82 -4.52
N GLU A 219 -26.68 18.59 -4.52
CA GLU A 219 -26.70 20.05 -4.56
C GLU A 219 -26.33 20.52 -5.97
N GLU A 220 -27.33 21.01 -6.72
CA GLU A 220 -27.17 21.38 -8.13
C GLU A 220 -26.35 22.67 -8.32
N ASN A 221 -26.60 23.70 -7.49
CA ASN A 221 -25.92 25.00 -7.54
C ASN A 221 -25.43 25.39 -6.14
N PRO A 222 -24.42 24.68 -5.57
CA PRO A 222 -23.96 24.91 -4.20
C PRO A 222 -23.37 26.32 -4.01
N ASN A 223 -22.82 26.93 -5.06
CA ASN A 223 -22.34 28.31 -5.04
C ASN A 223 -23.45 29.33 -4.81
N GLU A 224 -24.65 29.12 -5.36
CA GLU A 224 -25.80 30.00 -5.13
C GLU A 224 -26.39 29.83 -3.74
N LYS A 225 -26.34 28.60 -3.22
CA LYS A 225 -26.92 28.23 -1.93
C LYS A 225 -26.02 28.57 -0.74
N TYR A 226 -24.71 28.42 -0.90
CA TYR A 226 -23.72 28.54 0.18
C TYR A 226 -22.68 29.65 -0.07
N GLY A 227 -22.64 30.23 -1.27
CA GLY A 227 -21.77 31.37 -1.57
C GLY A 227 -22.27 32.63 -0.87
N GLY A 228 -21.58 33.02 0.20
CA GLY A 228 -21.92 34.19 1.01
C GLY A 228 -20.98 34.32 2.22
N PRO A 229 -21.24 35.27 3.14
CA PRO A 229 -20.51 35.36 4.40
C PRO A 229 -20.58 34.04 5.17
N ALA A 230 -19.49 33.66 5.85
CA ALA A 230 -19.42 32.41 6.59
C ALA A 230 -20.60 32.29 7.58
N ALA A 231 -21.45 31.29 7.34
CA ALA A 231 -22.66 31.01 8.13
C ALA A 231 -22.67 29.56 8.64
N TYR A 232 -21.51 28.88 8.66
CA TYR A 232 -21.36 27.67 9.47
C TYR A 232 -21.77 28.09 10.88
N GLY A 233 -22.89 27.54 11.38
CA GLY A 233 -23.64 28.08 12.52
C GLY A 233 -22.83 28.20 13.81
N GLN A 234 -23.49 28.41 14.94
CA GLN A 234 -22.78 28.31 16.22
C GLN A 234 -22.12 26.92 16.34
N ASP A 235 -20.84 26.91 16.70
CA ASP A 235 -20.14 25.71 17.14
C ASP A 235 -20.99 25.07 18.24
N LEU A 236 -21.53 23.88 17.98
CA LEU A 236 -22.46 23.24 18.90
C LEU A 236 -21.74 22.76 20.17
N GLY A 237 -20.40 22.82 20.18
CA GLY A 237 -19.55 22.45 21.29
C GLY A 237 -19.37 20.93 21.37
N ALA A 238 -18.19 20.50 21.83
CA ALA A 238 -17.70 19.12 21.76
C ALA A 238 -18.63 18.01 22.31
N ASP A 239 -19.68 18.35 23.05
CA ASP A 239 -20.62 17.42 23.71
C ASP A 239 -22.06 17.52 23.18
N SER A 240 -22.29 18.17 22.04
CA SER A 240 -23.62 18.27 21.46
C SER A 240 -24.13 16.92 20.93
N LYS A 241 -25.45 16.67 21.07
CA LYS A 241 -26.10 15.47 20.52
C LYS A 241 -25.96 15.48 18.98
N GLY A 242 -25.00 14.72 18.45
CA GLY A 242 -24.72 14.61 17.01
C GLY A 242 -23.24 14.84 16.63
N GLU A 243 -22.42 15.32 17.58
CA GLU A 243 -21.00 15.55 17.38
C GLU A 243 -20.16 14.48 18.07
N ILE A 244 -19.46 13.67 17.29
CA ILE A 244 -18.47 12.69 17.77
C ILE A 244 -17.16 13.00 17.04
N GLY A 245 -16.54 14.14 17.37
CA GLY A 245 -15.18 14.42 16.92
C GLY A 245 -14.16 13.61 17.73
N PRO A 246 -12.95 13.36 17.22
CA PRO A 246 -11.85 12.93 18.07
C PRO A 246 -11.66 14.01 19.14
N GLY A 247 -12.04 13.71 20.38
CA GLY A 247 -11.76 14.59 21.50
C GLY A 247 -10.25 14.77 21.64
N TYR A 248 -9.81 15.85 22.29
CA TYR A 248 -8.40 16.03 22.64
C TYR A 248 -7.82 14.87 23.49
N SER A 249 -8.69 14.01 24.03
CA SER A 249 -8.38 12.79 24.78
C SER A 249 -8.54 11.49 23.98
N ASP A 250 -8.80 11.55 22.67
CA ASP A 250 -8.90 10.37 21.82
C ASP A 250 -7.52 9.70 21.68
N SER A 251 -7.30 8.74 22.55
CA SER A 251 -6.16 7.86 22.55
C SER A 251 -6.45 6.53 21.85
N THR A 252 -7.62 6.37 21.23
CA THR A 252 -7.95 5.14 20.49
C THR A 252 -7.30 5.11 19.11
N ARG A 253 -7.00 6.30 18.54
CA ARG A 253 -6.33 6.47 17.24
C ARG A 253 -4.81 6.51 17.34
N ASN A 254 -4.27 6.81 18.52
CA ASN A 254 -2.83 6.83 18.79
C ASN A 254 -2.53 6.28 20.19
N ASN A 255 -1.65 5.28 20.20
CA ASN A 255 -1.10 4.52 21.32
C ASN A 255 -1.21 5.13 22.75
N PRO A 256 -2.14 4.64 23.60
CA PRO A 256 -2.11 4.85 25.05
C PRO A 256 -1.57 3.67 25.84
N GLN A 257 -1.32 2.51 25.22
CA GLN A 257 -1.21 1.22 25.92
C GLN A 257 -0.06 0.32 25.43
N TYR A 258 1.06 0.88 24.96
CA TYR A 258 2.29 0.09 24.88
C TYR A 258 2.70 -0.35 26.28
N THR A 259 2.26 -1.55 26.66
CA THR A 259 2.80 -2.26 27.81
C THR A 259 3.98 -3.08 27.30
N GLN A 260 5.13 -2.94 27.97
CA GLN A 260 6.33 -3.74 27.68
C GLN A 260 5.93 -5.22 27.48
N PRO A 261 6.35 -5.87 26.38
CA PRO A 261 6.10 -7.29 26.19
C PRO A 261 6.59 -8.04 27.43
N LYS A 262 5.70 -8.82 28.07
CA LYS A 262 6.12 -9.71 29.17
C LYS A 262 7.18 -10.64 28.61
N ALA A 263 8.33 -10.73 29.29
CA ALA A 263 9.40 -11.64 28.90
C ALA A 263 8.82 -13.05 28.67
N PRO A 264 9.16 -13.72 27.56
CA PRO A 264 8.68 -15.06 27.30
C PRO A 264 9.01 -15.93 28.52
N THR A 265 8.01 -16.63 29.03
CA THR A 265 8.21 -17.61 30.10
C THR A 265 9.22 -18.63 29.57
N PRO A 266 10.33 -18.90 30.26
CA PRO A 266 11.31 -19.86 29.77
C PRO A 266 10.60 -21.17 29.46
N ASN A 267 10.69 -21.63 28.21
CA ASN A 267 10.23 -22.95 27.85
C ASN A 267 10.97 -23.93 28.75
N VAL A 268 10.25 -24.58 29.67
CA VAL A 268 10.82 -25.66 30.47
C VAL A 268 11.21 -26.75 29.48
N ALA A 269 12.51 -26.86 29.22
CA ALA A 269 13.06 -27.91 28.40
C ALA A 269 12.62 -29.26 28.97
N GLY A 270 11.94 -30.06 28.16
CA GLY A 270 11.72 -31.48 28.43
C GLY A 270 10.27 -31.91 28.44
N GLN A 271 9.63 -31.96 27.27
CA GLN A 271 8.75 -33.07 26.88
C GLN A 271 8.85 -33.26 25.36
N GLU A 272 9.80 -34.08 24.92
CA GLU A 272 9.74 -34.69 23.60
C GLU A 272 8.43 -35.50 23.53
N LYS A 273 7.54 -35.11 22.63
CA LYS A 273 6.40 -35.98 22.27
C LYS A 273 6.93 -37.08 21.35
N PRO A 274 6.63 -38.36 21.61
CA PRO A 274 7.02 -39.44 20.72
C PRO A 274 6.24 -39.29 19.41
N VAL A 275 6.97 -39.34 18.31
CA VAL A 275 6.42 -39.38 16.95
C VAL A 275 5.83 -40.77 16.73
N HIS A 276 4.54 -40.84 16.42
CA HIS A 276 3.90 -42.00 15.80
C HIS A 276 3.56 -41.65 14.35
#